data_AF-A0AA97AY69-F1
#
_entry.id   AF-A0AA97AY69-F1
#
_cell.length_a   1.000
_cell.length_b   1.000
_cell.length_c   1.000
_cell.angle_alpha   90.00
_cell.angle_beta   90.00
_cell.angle_gamma   90.00
#
_symmetry.space_group_name_H-M   'P 1'
#
loop_
_entity.id
_entity.type
_entity.pdbx_description
1 polymer ?
#
loop_
_entity_poly.entity_id
_entity_poly.type
_entity_poly.pdbx_seq_one_letter_code
_entity_poly.pdbx_strand_id
1 'polypeptide(L)'
;MLNTENPLLRERFKLLLKAGNFTLLLSVPLLILTIVICYPLSHLFSIPTQVAGHIFMVISATFLKLGYIGRVVAQYNLDLEVR
;
A
#
# COMPACT_ATOMS: atom_id res chain seq x y z
N MET A 1 15.94 9.37 16.03
CA MET A 1 15.11 9.43 17.25
C MET A 1 14.45 10.80 17.26
N LEU A 2 13.30 10.95 16.60
CA LEU A 2 12.56 12.21 16.65
C LEU A 2 11.78 12.21 17.95
N ASN A 3 12.05 13.17 18.83
CA ASN A 3 11.37 13.30 20.11
C ASN A 3 9.89 13.62 19.86
N THR A 4 9.00 12.63 20.01
CA THR A 4 7.55 12.76 19.80
C THR A 4 6.82 13.43 20.97
N GLU A 5 7.55 14.09 21.88
CA GLU A 5 7.01 15.06 22.83
C GLU A 5 6.25 16.21 22.13
N ASN A 6 6.56 16.50 20.87
CA ASN A 6 5.77 17.45 20.09
C ASN A 6 4.41 16.83 19.69
N PRO A 7 3.28 17.33 20.22
CA PRO A 7 1.95 16.75 19.97
C PRO A 7 1.57 16.81 18.49
N LEU A 8 2.00 17.83 17.74
CA LEU A 8 1.71 17.96 16.30
C LEU A 8 2.41 16.87 15.49
N LEU A 9 3.66 16.53 15.86
CA LEU A 9 4.43 15.49 15.19
C LEU A 9 3.80 14.11 15.44
N ARG A 10 3.34 13.88 16.66
CA ARG A 10 2.63 12.65 17.04
C ARG A 10 1.34 12.46 16.23
N GLU A 11 0.54 13.52 16.06
CA GLU A 11 -0.67 13.46 15.22
C GLU A 11 -0.36 13.19 13.74
N ARG A 12 0.72 13.77 13.20
CA ARG A 12 1.17 13.48 11.82
C ARG A 12 1.53 12.00 11.65
N PHE A 13 2.20 11.39 12.62
CA PHE A 13 2.50 9.95 12.55
C PHE A 13 1.25 9.07 12.69
N LYS A 14 0.25 9.46 13.50
CA LYS A 14 -1.04 8.76 13.52
C LYS A 14 -1.77 8.85 12.18
N LEU A 15 -1.75 10.01 11.54
CA LEU A 15 -2.28 10.19 10.18
C LEU A 15 -1.52 9.33 9.17
N LEU A 16 -0.19 9.29 9.25
CA LEU A 16 0.64 8.43 8.40
C LEU A 16 0.33 6.95 8.62
N LEU A 17 0.14 6.50 9.86
CA LEU A 17 -0.26 5.14 10.18
C LEU A 17 -1.62 4.79 9.57
N LYS A 18 -2.60 5.69 9.70
CA LYS A 18 -3.94 5.51 9.12
C LYS A 18 -3.87 5.48 7.59
N ALA A 19 -3.11 6.38 6.97
CA ALA A 19 -2.90 6.43 5.53
C ALA A 19 -2.18 5.18 5.01
N GLY A 20 -1.15 4.70 5.72
CA GLY A 20 -0.42 3.47 5.40
C GLY A 20 -1.33 2.24 5.46
N ASN A 21 -2.11 2.09 6.53
CA ASN A 21 -3.09 1.00 6.67
C ASN A 21 -4.15 1.04 5.58
N PHE A 22 -4.68 2.22 5.26
CA PHE A 22 -5.66 2.38 4.19
C PHE A 22 -5.07 2.05 2.81
N THR A 23 -3.83 2.49 2.55
CA THR A 23 -3.11 2.19 1.30
C THR A 23 -2.89 0.69 1.16
N LEU A 24 -2.51 -0.01 2.23
CA LEU A 24 -2.38 -1.47 2.24
C LEU A 24 -3.72 -2.17 1.98
N LEU A 25 -4.79 -1.70 2.63
CA LEU A 25 -6.13 -2.26 2.48
C LEU A 25 -6.65 -2.16 1.04
N LEU A 26 -6.29 -1.10 0.31
CA LEU A 26 -6.68 -0.92 -1.10
C LEU A 26 -5.75 -1.62 -2.09
N SER A 27 -4.44 -1.54 -1.86
CA SER A 27 -3.42 -2.04 -2.81
C SER A 27 -3.35 -3.56 -2.86
N VAL A 28 -3.63 -4.27 -1.76
CA VAL A 28 -3.61 -5.74 -1.75
C VAL A 28 -4.74 -6.33 -2.62
N PRO A 29 -6.03 -5.97 -2.45
CA PRO A 29 -7.09 -6.44 -3.32
C PRO A 29 -6.90 -6.04 -4.78
N LEU A 30 -6.42 -4.81 -5.04
CA LEU A 30 -6.15 -4.36 -6.40
C LEU A 30 -5.03 -5.17 -7.07
N LEU A 31 -3.98 -5.51 -6.32
CA LEU A 31 -2.91 -6.38 -6.81
C LEU A 31 -3.44 -7.78 -7.13
N ILE A 32 -4.23 -8.37 -6.23
CA ILE A 32 -4.86 -9.67 -6.46
C ILE A 32 -5.77 -9.63 -7.68
N LEU A 33 -6.59 -8.58 -7.82
CA LEU A 33 -7.50 -8.41 -8.96
C LEU A 33 -6.73 -8.36 -10.29
N THR A 34 -5.66 -7.57 -10.35
CA THR A 34 -4.82 -7.49 -11.56
C THR A 34 -4.16 -8.84 -11.88
N ILE A 35 -3.69 -9.58 -10.87
CA ILE A 35 -3.14 -10.93 -11.05
C ILE A 35 -4.21 -11.88 -11.62
N VAL A 36 -5.42 -11.88 -11.06
CA VAL A 36 -6.51 -12.75 -11.53
C VAL A 36 -6.91 -12.45 -12.98
N ILE A 37 -7.01 -11.17 -13.34
CA ILE A 37 -7.34 -10.73 -14.70
C ILE A 37 -6.23 -11.12 -15.69
N CYS A 38 -4.98 -10.89 -15.34
CA CYS A 38 -3.85 -11.06 -16.25
C CYS A 38 -3.38 -12.52 -16.40
N TYR A 39 -3.67 -13.40 -15.44
CA TYR A 39 -3.19 -14.78 -15.46
C TYR A 39 -4.36 -15.78 -15.60
N PRO A 40 -5.14 -16.16 -14.54
CA PRO A 40 -6.25 -17.10 -14.66
C PRO A 40 -7.30 -16.74 -15.73
N LEU A 41 -7.71 -15.47 -15.78
CA LEU A 41 -8.81 -15.02 -16.63
C LEU A 41 -8.34 -14.37 -17.93
N SER A 42 -7.05 -14.48 -18.27
CA SER A 42 -6.45 -13.82 -19.44
C SER A 42 -7.22 -14.07 -20.75
N HIS A 43 -7.73 -15.28 -20.94
CA HIS A 43 -8.54 -15.68 -22.10
C HIS A 43 -9.88 -14.93 -22.26
N LEU A 44 -10.40 -14.32 -21.19
CA LEU A 44 -11.64 -13.53 -21.21
C LEU A 44 -11.40 -12.06 -21.60
N PHE A 45 -10.14 -11.61 -21.64
CA PHE A 45 -9.79 -10.20 -21.81
C PHE A 45 -8.93 -9.97 -23.05
N SER A 46 -9.18 -8.85 -23.73
CA SER A 46 -8.40 -8.43 -24.90
C SER A 46 -6.95 -8.07 -24.54
N ILE A 47 -6.05 -8.14 -25.53
CA ILE A 47 -4.63 -7.77 -25.35
C ILE A 47 -4.46 -6.35 -24.76
N PRO A 48 -5.17 -5.30 -25.23
CA PRO A 48 -5.08 -3.97 -24.61
C PRO A 48 -5.44 -3.97 -23.12
N THR A 49 -6.49 -4.70 -22.73
CA THR A 49 -6.90 -4.83 -21.32
C THR A 49 -5.83 -5.55 -20.50
N GLN A 50 -5.21 -6.59 -21.05
CA GLN A 50 -4.12 -7.30 -20.38
C GLN A 50 -2.89 -6.41 -20.18
N VAL A 51 -2.52 -5.58 -21.17
CA VAL A 51 -1.42 -4.60 -21.05
C VAL A 51 -1.72 -3.58 -19.95
N ALA A 52 -2.92 -3.01 -19.94
CA ALA A 52 -3.34 -2.10 -18.88
C ALA A 52 -3.30 -2.79 -17.51
N GLY A 53 -3.79 -4.02 -17.41
CA GLY A 53 -3.77 -4.82 -16.17
C GLY A 53 -2.35 -5.04 -15.62
N HIS A 54 -1.36 -5.35 -16.48
CA HIS A 54 0.03 -5.48 -16.06
C HIS A 54 0.64 -4.16 -15.57
N ILE A 55 0.33 -3.03 -16.22
CA ILE A 55 0.76 -1.71 -15.76
C ILE A 55 0.15 -1.41 -14.38
N PHE A 56 -1.15 -1.64 -14.21
CA PHE A 56 -1.83 -1.46 -12.93
C PHE A 56 -1.29 -2.39 -11.84
N MET A 57 -0.85 -3.60 -12.19
CA MET A 57 -0.22 -4.54 -11.26
C MET A 57 1.06 -3.95 -10.65
N VAL A 58 1.95 -3.38 -11.48
CA VAL A 58 3.19 -2.73 -11.02
C VAL A 58 2.90 -1.51 -10.14
N ILE A 59 1.92 -0.69 -10.53
CA ILE A 59 1.46 0.45 -9.75
C ILE A 59 0.93 0.00 -8.39
N SER A 60 0.08 -1.03 -8.36
CA SER A 60 -0.51 -1.57 -7.12
C SER A 60 0.56 -2.14 -6.19
N ALA A 61 1.52 -2.90 -6.72
CA ALA A 61 2.64 -3.43 -5.95
C ALA A 61 3.52 -2.31 -5.35
N THR A 62 3.70 -1.21 -6.09
CA THR A 62 4.42 -0.03 -5.61
C THR A 62 3.69 0.62 -4.44
N PHE A 63 2.37 0.82 -4.54
CA PHE A 63 1.56 1.34 -3.44
C PHE A 63 1.58 0.44 -2.21
N LEU A 64 1.56 -0.88 -2.38
CA LEU A 64 1.69 -1.83 -1.27
C LEU A 64 3.01 -1.61 -0.53
N LYS A 65 4.12 -1.51 -1.26
CA LYS A 65 5.45 -1.26 -0.68
C LYS A 65 5.51 0.08 0.07
N LEU A 66 4.98 1.16 -0.53
CA LEU A 66 4.97 2.48 0.09
C LEU A 66 4.05 2.54 1.33
N GLY A 67 2.87 1.92 1.26
CA GLY A 67 1.95 1.80 2.39
C GLY A 67 2.58 1.05 3.56
N TYR A 68 3.30 -0.04 3.27
CA TYR A 68 4.02 -0.80 4.29
C TYR A 68 5.15 0.02 4.94
N ILE A 69 6.00 0.66 4.13
CA ILE A 69 7.08 1.51 4.66
C ILE A 69 6.49 2.64 5.51
N GLY A 70 5.42 3.31 5.05
CA GLY A 70 4.75 4.36 5.80
C GLY A 70 4.20 3.87 7.15
N ARG A 71 3.58 2.69 7.17
CA ARG A 71 3.11 2.04 8.40
C ARG A 71 4.26 1.76 9.36
N VAL A 72 5.35 1.13 8.90
CA VAL A 72 6.52 0.79 9.72
C VAL A 72 7.17 2.06 10.30
N VAL A 73 7.35 3.09 9.48
CA VAL A 73 7.88 4.38 9.92
C VAL A 73 6.97 5.00 10.99
N ALA A 74 5.66 4.98 10.79
CA ALA A 74 4.72 5.50 11.78
C ALA A 74 4.72 4.71 13.08
N GLN A 75 4.73 3.37 13.04
CA GLN A 75 4.79 2.52 14.22
C GLN A 75 6.07 2.75 15.02
N TYR A 76 7.22 2.78 14.33
CA TYR A 76 8.51 3.04 14.94
C TYR A 76 8.58 4.39 15.68
N ASN A 77 8.02 5.46 15.08
CA ASN A 77 8.03 6.78 15.71
C ASN A 77 6.94 6.97 16.78
N LEU A 78 5.94 6.09 16.84
CA LEU A 78 4.88 6.12 17.86
C LEU A 78 5.16 5.18 19.04
N ASP A 79 6.35 4.57 19.09
CA ASP A 79 6.74 3.54 20.06
C ASP A 79 5.74 2.36 20.09
N LEU A 80 5.17 2.03 18.93
CA LEU A 80 4.33 0.86 18.73
C LEU A 80 5.18 -0.30 18.23
N GLU A 81 4.74 -1.53 18.53
CA GLU A 81 5.35 -2.73 17.98
C GLU A 81 5.29 -2.70 16.44
N VAL A 82 6.45 -2.83 15.80
CA VAL A 82 6.58 -2.92 14.34
C VAL A 82 6.32 -4.37 13.92
N ARG A 83 5.29 -4.57 13.10
CA ARG A 83 4.88 -5.89 12.56
C ARG A 83 4.70 -5.82 11.07
#